data_AF-A0A0G0UAA9-F1
#
_entry.id   AF-A0A0G0UAA9-F1
#
_cell.length_a   1.000
_cell.length_b   1.000
_cell.length_c   1.000
_cell.angle_alpha   90.00
_cell.angle_beta   90.00
_cell.angle_gamma   90.00
#
_symmetry.space_group_name_H-M   'P 1'
#
loop_
_entity.id
_entity.type
_entity.pdbx_description
1 polymer ?
#
loop_
_entity_poly.entity_id
_entity_poly.type
_entity_poly.pdbx_seq_one_letter_code
_entity_poly.pdbx_strand_id
1 'polypeptide(L)'
;MNPVKNFLQKIDKLLSIVGSEVDNIEGLKINLLASVYLDLITKIGLDPQNKPFLDQMASNPPKTIEEFDRSIAFAQEKLKETSFDIEKSMSESFKSVLESFISKIEPNLTPEKVVELQKIVAESL
;
A
#
# COMPACT_ATOMS: atom_id res chain seq x y z
N MET A 1 3.69 14.79 -5.64
CA MET A 1 3.50 13.62 -6.53
C MET A 1 2.37 12.79 -5.93
N ASN A 2 1.47 12.16 -6.70
CA ASN A 2 0.40 11.33 -6.12
C ASN A 2 1.04 10.09 -5.44
N PRO A 3 0.83 9.86 -4.12
CA PRO A 3 1.43 8.75 -3.37
C PRO A 3 1.09 7.36 -3.94
N VAL A 4 -0.15 7.15 -4.39
CA VAL A 4 -0.59 5.90 -5.03
C VAL A 4 0.17 5.67 -6.32
N LYS A 5 0.32 6.72 -7.14
CA LYS A 5 1.12 6.64 -8.37
C LYS A 5 2.59 6.30 -8.07
N ASN A 6 3.18 6.90 -7.04
CA ASN A 6 4.56 6.59 -6.61
C ASN A 6 4.68 5.11 -6.21
N PHE A 7 3.77 4.62 -5.38
CA PHE A 7 3.71 3.22 -4.95
C PHE A 7 3.60 2.25 -6.14
N LEU A 8 2.70 2.52 -7.09
CA LEU A 8 2.52 1.69 -8.28
C LEU A 8 3.78 1.68 -9.18
N GLN A 9 4.45 2.83 -9.33
CA GLN A 9 5.72 2.92 -10.06
C GLN A 9 6.84 2.14 -9.37
N LYS A 10 6.87 2.11 -8.03
CA LYS A 10 7.83 1.29 -7.29
C LYS A 10 7.57 -0.20 -7.51
N ILE A 11 6.31 -0.64 -7.55
CA ILE A 11 5.97 -2.02 -7.92
C ILE A 11 6.50 -2.36 -9.31
N ASP A 12 6.33 -1.48 -10.30
CA ASP A 12 6.86 -1.70 -11.66
C ASP A 12 8.39 -1.84 -11.66
N LYS A 13 9.11 -1.00 -10.92
CA LYS A 13 10.57 -1.11 -10.75
C LYS A 13 10.98 -2.41 -10.06
N LEU A 14 10.24 -2.85 -9.03
CA LEU A 14 10.54 -4.11 -8.34
C LEU A 14 10.39 -5.29 -9.30
N LEU A 15 9.30 -5.33 -10.07
CA LEU A 15 9.04 -6.42 -11.03
C LEU A 15 10.09 -6.51 -12.13
N SER A 16 10.61 -5.37 -12.61
CA SER A 16 11.67 -5.37 -13.63
C SER A 16 12.99 -5.95 -13.13
N ILE A 17 13.33 -5.76 -11.84
CA ILE A 17 14.53 -6.34 -11.20
C ILE A 17 14.38 -7.84 -10.99
N VAL A 18 13.20 -8.27 -10.55
CA VAL A 18 12.92 -9.70 -10.34
C VAL A 18 12.99 -10.45 -11.67
N GLY A 19 12.60 -9.80 -12.77
CA GLY A 19 12.54 -10.40 -14.10
C GLY A 19 11.33 -11.31 -14.27
N SER A 20 10.28 -11.08 -13.47
CA SER A 20 9.07 -11.89 -13.51
C SER A 20 8.23 -11.55 -14.75
N GLU A 21 7.98 -12.55 -15.60
CA GLU A 21 6.80 -12.58 -16.47
C GLU A 21 5.58 -12.81 -15.57
N VAL A 22 5.11 -11.77 -14.89
CA VAL A 22 3.86 -11.86 -14.15
C VAL A 22 2.73 -11.70 -15.17
N ASP A 23 2.04 -12.80 -15.50
CA ASP A 23 0.90 -12.78 -16.42
C ASP A 23 -0.26 -11.87 -15.94
N ASN A 24 -0.25 -11.44 -14.68
CA ASN A 24 -1.26 -10.58 -14.07
C ASN A 24 -0.67 -9.46 -13.17
N ILE A 25 0.12 -8.56 -13.75
CA ILE A 25 0.69 -7.38 -13.04
C ILE A 25 -0.41 -6.51 -12.43
N GLU A 26 -1.52 -6.33 -13.13
CA GLU A 26 -2.64 -5.49 -12.67
C GLU A 26 -3.30 -6.08 -11.42
N GLY A 27 -3.57 -7.39 -11.40
CA GLY A 27 -4.08 -8.09 -10.23
C GLY A 27 -3.11 -8.04 -9.04
N LEU A 28 -1.80 -8.12 -9.28
CA LEU A 28 -0.80 -7.93 -8.23
C LEU A 28 -0.87 -6.51 -7.64
N LYS A 29 -0.94 -5.47 -8.47
CA LYS A 29 -1.07 -4.07 -8.03
C LYS A 29 -2.32 -3.86 -7.18
N ILE A 30 -3.45 -4.41 -7.61
CA ILE A 30 -4.72 -4.35 -6.85
C ILE A 30 -4.58 -5.06 -5.50
N ASN A 31 -3.99 -6.25 -5.46
CA ASN A 31 -3.78 -7.00 -4.22
C ASN A 31 -2.85 -6.26 -3.23
N LEU A 32 -1.82 -5.60 -3.75
CA LEU A 32 -0.91 -4.80 -2.93
C LEU A 32 -1.61 -3.54 -2.40
N LEU A 33 -2.42 -2.86 -3.22
CA LEU A 33 -3.26 -1.74 -2.74
C LEU A 33 -4.31 -2.20 -1.72
N ALA A 34 -4.94 -3.36 -1.90
CA ALA A 34 -5.83 -3.93 -0.91
C ALA A 34 -5.11 -4.22 0.41
N SER A 35 -3.85 -4.67 0.36
CA SER A 35 -3.02 -4.87 1.56
C SER A 35 -2.72 -3.55 2.28
N VAL A 36 -2.45 -2.47 1.53
CA VAL A 36 -2.29 -1.11 2.08
C VAL A 36 -3.58 -0.67 2.75
N TYR A 37 -4.71 -0.89 2.10
CA TYR A 37 -6.03 -0.51 2.61
C TYR A 37 -6.36 -1.22 3.94
N LEU A 38 -6.07 -2.53 4.03
CA LEU A 38 -6.27 -3.31 5.25
C LEU A 38 -5.38 -2.83 6.41
N ASP A 39 -4.12 -2.53 6.14
CA ASP A 39 -3.21 -1.95 7.15
C ASP A 39 -3.71 -0.58 7.62
N LEU A 40 -4.20 0.26 6.69
CA LEU A 40 -4.75 1.57 7.01
C LEU A 40 -6.02 1.48 7.87
N ILE A 41 -6.97 0.60 7.53
CA ILE A 41 -8.17 0.34 8.35
C ILE A 41 -7.75 -0.09 9.76
N THR A 42 -6.77 -0.98 9.86
CA THR A 42 -6.26 -1.46 11.15
C THR A 42 -5.72 -0.32 11.99
N LYS A 43 -4.91 0.58 11.39
CA LYS A 43 -4.36 1.77 12.05
C LYS A 43 -5.44 2.76 12.48
N ILE A 44 -6.42 3.04 11.61
CA ILE A 44 -7.56 3.91 11.93
C ILE A 44 -8.31 3.34 13.14
N GLY A 45 -8.46 2.01 13.19
CA GLY A 45 -9.18 1.30 14.24
C GLY A 45 -8.49 1.17 15.59
N LEU A 46 -7.25 1.63 15.71
CA LEU A 46 -6.56 1.74 17.00
C LEU A 46 -7.21 2.83 17.87
N ASP A 47 -7.84 3.84 17.27
CA ASP A 47 -8.61 4.85 18.00
C ASP A 47 -10.10 4.46 18.04
N PRO A 48 -10.67 4.22 19.24
CA PRO A 48 -12.09 3.91 19.39
C PRO A 48 -13.03 4.98 18.81
N GLN A 49 -12.61 6.25 18.74
CA GLN A 49 -13.41 7.34 18.17
C GLN A 49 -13.63 7.16 16.67
N ASN A 50 -12.75 6.43 15.98
CA ASN A 50 -12.84 6.20 14.55
C ASN A 50 -13.70 4.98 14.17
N LYS A 51 -14.14 4.20 15.16
CA LYS A 51 -14.91 2.96 14.96
C LYS A 51 -16.16 3.11 14.09
N PRO A 52 -16.98 4.18 14.21
CA PRO A 52 -18.15 4.36 13.34
C PRO A 52 -17.82 4.53 11.84
N PHE A 53 -16.58 4.94 11.51
CA PHE A 53 -16.13 5.10 10.13
C PHE A 53 -15.52 3.81 9.57
N LEU A 54 -14.91 2.98 10.42
CA LEU A 54 -14.33 1.69 10.03
C LEU A 54 -15.35 0.75 9.44
N ASP A 55 -16.56 0.68 10.01
CA ASP A 55 -17.60 -0.23 9.51
C ASP A 55 -18.00 0.08 8.06
N GLN A 56 -17.92 1.36 7.66
CA GLN A 56 -18.21 1.81 6.29
C GLN A 56 -17.03 1.53 5.34
N MET A 57 -15.79 1.57 5.85
CA MET A 57 -14.59 1.28 5.07
C MET A 57 -14.37 -0.24 4.90
N ALA A 58 -14.62 -1.03 5.94
CA ALA A 58 -14.38 -2.47 5.96
C ALA A 58 -15.36 -3.26 5.09
N SER A 59 -16.57 -2.73 4.84
CA SER A 59 -17.59 -3.44 4.07
C SER A 59 -17.29 -3.58 2.58
N ASN A 60 -16.38 -2.76 2.03
CA ASN A 60 -16.06 -2.73 0.59
C ASN A 60 -14.55 -2.56 0.37
N PRO A 61 -13.76 -3.66 0.43
CA PRO A 61 -12.35 -3.57 0.04
C PRO A 61 -12.24 -3.19 -1.45
N PRO A 62 -11.30 -2.29 -1.81
CA PRO A 62 -11.18 -1.78 -3.18
C PRO A 62 -10.69 -2.88 -4.13
N LYS A 63 -11.32 -2.96 -5.31
CA LYS A 63 -11.01 -3.92 -6.38
C LYS A 63 -10.36 -3.26 -7.59
N THR A 64 -10.38 -1.93 -7.67
CA THR A 64 -9.66 -1.16 -8.69
C THR A 64 -8.83 -0.05 -8.05
N ILE A 65 -7.93 0.54 -8.83
CA ILE A 65 -7.14 1.71 -8.39
C ILE A 65 -8.07 2.89 -8.10
N GLU A 66 -9.10 3.12 -8.92
CA GLU A 66 -10.07 4.19 -8.69
C GLU A 66 -10.90 3.96 -7.42
N GLU A 67 -11.28 2.70 -7.13
CA GLU A 67 -11.96 2.36 -5.88
C GLU A 67 -11.07 2.59 -4.67
N PHE A 68 -9.77 2.29 -4.78
CA PHE A 68 -8.80 2.60 -3.74
C PHE A 68 -8.72 4.12 -3.50
N ASP A 69 -8.50 4.92 -4.55
CA ASP A 69 -8.41 6.38 -4.46
C ASP A 69 -9.68 6.99 -3.84
N ARG A 70 -10.86 6.52 -4.24
CA ARG A 70 -12.14 6.95 -3.64
C ARG A 70 -12.24 6.60 -2.16
N SER A 71 -11.78 5.41 -1.78
CA SER A 71 -11.83 4.96 -0.38
C SER A 71 -10.87 5.77 0.50
N ILE A 72 -9.68 6.11 -0.01
CA ILE A 72 -8.74 6.99 0.68
C ILE A 72 -9.30 8.41 0.80
N ALA A 73 -9.86 8.98 -0.27
CA ALA A 73 -10.47 10.31 -0.23
C ALA A 73 -11.65 10.37 0.76
N PHE A 74 -12.47 9.32 0.82
CA PHE A 74 -13.52 9.19 1.82
C PHE A 74 -12.96 9.16 3.25
N ALA A 75 -11.92 8.36 3.49
CA ALA A 75 -11.28 8.28 4.80
C ALA A 75 -10.65 9.61 5.22
N GLN A 76 -9.99 10.31 4.29
CA GLN A 76 -9.42 11.65 4.51
C GLN A 76 -10.51 12.63 4.96
N GLU A 77 -11.64 12.66 4.26
CA GLU A 77 -12.76 13.57 4.58
C GLU A 77 -13.40 13.23 5.93
N LYS A 78 -13.56 11.95 6.28
CA LYS A 78 -14.15 11.53 7.56
C LYS A 78 -13.22 11.74 8.75
N LEU A 79 -11.91 11.61 8.54
CA LEU A 79 -10.92 11.71 9.60
C LEU A 79 -10.34 13.12 9.74
N LYS A 80 -10.74 14.09 8.90
CA LYS A 80 -10.24 15.48 8.94
C LYS A 80 -10.43 16.18 10.28
N GLU A 81 -11.47 15.79 11.04
CA GLU A 81 -11.81 16.36 12.35
C GLU A 81 -11.16 15.57 13.52
N THR A 82 -10.44 14.50 13.20
CA THR A 82 -9.70 13.67 14.15
C THR A 82 -8.23 14.05 14.16
N SER A 83 -7.48 13.60 15.16
CA SER A 83 -6.02 13.73 15.17
C SER A 83 -5.30 12.68 14.31
N PHE A 84 -6.03 11.88 13.52
CA PHE A 84 -5.45 10.81 12.71
C PHE A 84 -4.77 11.37 11.45
N ASP A 85 -3.46 11.22 11.37
CA ASP A 85 -2.67 11.58 10.20
C ASP A 85 -2.72 10.46 9.15
N ILE A 86 -3.68 10.58 8.25
CA ILE A 86 -3.89 9.60 7.17
C ILE A 86 -2.78 9.61 6.12
N GLU A 87 -2.18 10.76 5.82
CA GLU A 87 -1.10 10.84 4.83
C GLU A 87 0.13 10.10 5.34
N LYS A 88 0.52 10.35 6.59
CA LYS A 88 1.60 9.63 7.25
C LYS A 88 1.29 8.14 7.36
N SER A 89 0.09 7.79 7.83
CA SER A 89 -0.31 6.39 8.00
C SER A 89 -0.29 5.61 6.68
N MET A 90 -0.74 6.24 5.59
CA MET A 90 -0.72 5.68 4.24
C MET A 90 0.72 5.49 3.73
N SER A 91 1.61 6.46 3.95
CA SER A 91 3.03 6.32 3.63
C SER A 91 3.68 5.15 4.36
N GLU A 92 3.43 5.03 5.67
CA GLU A 92 3.90 3.89 6.46
C GLU A 92 3.31 2.56 5.97
N SER A 93 2.03 2.53 5.57
CA SER A 93 1.39 1.34 5.00
C SER A 93 2.00 0.94 3.66
N PHE A 94 2.28 1.90 2.76
CA PHE A 94 2.99 1.63 1.52
C PHE A 94 4.36 1.01 1.78
N LYS A 95 5.13 1.59 2.70
CA LYS A 95 6.44 1.06 3.08
C LYS A 95 6.34 -0.37 3.60
N SER A 96 5.47 -0.62 4.58
CA SER A 96 5.26 -1.93 5.20
C SER A 96 4.87 -3.00 4.17
N VAL A 97 3.97 -2.66 3.25
CA VAL A 97 3.52 -3.60 2.20
C VAL A 97 4.65 -3.90 1.21
N LEU A 98 5.45 -2.91 0.81
CA LEU A 98 6.62 -3.15 -0.06
C LEU A 98 7.67 -4.03 0.64
N GLU A 99 7.98 -3.75 1.90
CA GLU A 99 8.92 -4.55 2.70
C GLU A 99 8.43 -6.00 2.84
N SER A 100 7.15 -6.18 3.17
CA SER A 100 6.51 -7.50 3.25
C SER A 100 6.57 -8.24 1.91
N PHE A 101 6.27 -7.55 0.80
CA PHE A 101 6.35 -8.14 -0.52
C PHE A 101 7.77 -8.58 -0.87
N ILE A 102 8.78 -7.72 -0.64
CA ILE A 102 10.20 -8.05 -0.89
C ILE A 102 10.63 -9.25 -0.05
N SER A 103 10.31 -9.27 1.25
CA SER A 103 10.68 -10.39 2.13
C SER A 103 10.14 -11.75 1.67
N LYS A 104 8.99 -11.77 0.97
CA LYS A 104 8.38 -13.00 0.43
C LYS A 104 9.07 -13.48 -0.84
N ILE A 105 9.65 -12.58 -1.63
CA ILE A 105 10.34 -12.93 -2.88
C ILE A 105 11.86 -13.09 -2.68
N GLU A 106 12.42 -12.47 -1.65
CA GLU A 106 13.85 -12.48 -1.29
C GLU A 106 14.49 -13.88 -1.28
N PRO A 107 13.86 -14.94 -0.72
CA PRO A 107 14.48 -16.28 -0.68
C PRO A 107 14.78 -16.88 -2.06
N ASN A 108 14.18 -16.35 -3.12
CA ASN A 108 14.34 -16.83 -4.50
C ASN A 108 15.27 -15.94 -5.34
N LEU A 109 15.95 -14.97 -4.73
CA LEU A 109 16.75 -13.96 -5.43
C LEU A 109 18.22 -14.03 -5.04
N THR A 110 19.07 -13.50 -5.93
CA THR A 110 20.50 -13.32 -5.60
C THR A 110 20.67 -12.13 -4.65
N PRO A 111 21.72 -12.11 -3.82
CA PRO A 111 21.98 -11.00 -2.89
C PRO A 111 22.04 -9.63 -3.57
N GLU A 112 22.56 -9.55 -4.79
CA GLU A 112 22.64 -8.31 -5.57
C GLU A 112 21.24 -7.76 -5.89
N LYS A 113 20.33 -8.64 -6.32
CA LYS A 113 18.94 -8.27 -6.57
C LYS A 113 18.26 -7.82 -5.29
N VAL A 114 18.48 -8.51 -4.18
CA VAL A 114 17.91 -8.13 -2.87
C VAL A 114 18.35 -6.71 -2.46
N VAL A 115 19.63 -6.38 -2.62
CA VAL A 115 20.15 -5.03 -2.34
C VAL A 115 19.51 -3.97 -3.23
N GLU A 116 19.26 -4.27 -4.52
CA GLU A 116 18.56 -3.35 -5.41
C GLU A 116 17.08 -3.14 -5.02
N LEU A 117 16.38 -4.21 -4.64
CA LEU A 117 14.99 -4.12 -4.17
C LEU A 117 14.88 -3.28 -2.88
N GLN A 118 15.81 -3.45 -1.94
CA GLN A 118 15.83 -2.66 -0.69
C GLN A 118 16.03 -1.16 -0.94
N LYS A 119 16.80 -0.77 -1.97
CA LYS A 119 16.95 0.65 -2.35
C LYS A 119 15.63 1.28 -2.78
N ILE A 120 14.76 0.55 -3.48
CA ILE A 120 13.45 1.05 -3.94
C ILE A 120 12.53 1.38 -2.76
N VAL A 121 12.59 0.60 -1.68
CA VAL A 121 11.86 0.89 -0.45
C VAL A 121 12.40 2.14 0.23
N ALA A 122 13.73 2.29 0.26
CA ALA A 122 14.42 3.42 0.88
C ALA A 122 14.30 4.74 0.10
N GLU A 123 14.02 4.70 -1.21
CA GLU A 123 13.65 5.89 -1.97
C GLU A 123 12.45 6.57 -1.29
N SER A 124 12.50 7.88 -1.10
CA SER A 124 11.45 8.64 -0.41
C SER A 124 10.04 8.33 -0.95
N LEU A 125 9.08 8.13 -0.04
CA LEU A 125 7.65 8.06 -0.38
C LEU A 125 7.07 9.47 -0.52
#